data_AF-A0A7J4GVI3-F1
#
_entry.id   AF-A0A7J4GVI3-F1
#
_cell.length_a   1.000
_cell.length_b   1.000
_cell.length_c   1.000
_cell.angle_alpha   90.00
_cell.angle_beta   90.00
_cell.angle_gamma   90.00
#
_symmetry.space_group_name_H-M   'P 1'
#
loop_
_entity.id
_entity.type
_entity.pdbx_description
1 polymer ?
#
loop_
_entity_poly.entity_id
_entity_poly.type
_entity_poly.pdbx_seq_one_letter_code
_entity_poly.pdbx_strand_id
1 'polypeptide(L)'
;MDGHNEDIFFLSNGHISPVFYSVLARSNYFDISELNTFRLINSRLQGHPATHEGLPGVRVASGSLGQGLSVAIGASHSKKLNDDSKLIYSLHGDGELQEGQNWEAIMYASAKNIDNIIATIDVNGQQIDGST
;
A
#
# COMPACT_ATOMS: atom_id res chain seq x y z
N MET A 1 -8.64 10.22 -1.78
CA MET A 1 -7.38 9.59 -2.22
C MET A 1 -6.27 10.64 -2.43
N ASP A 2 -6.47 11.89 -2.02
CA ASP A 2 -6.16 12.96 -2.97
C ASP A 2 -4.66 13.30 -3.07
N GLY A 3 -3.92 13.24 -1.95
CA GLY A 3 -2.45 13.22 -1.92
C GLY A 3 -1.78 14.25 -2.83
N HIS A 4 -2.42 15.40 -2.98
CA HIS A 4 -2.00 16.45 -3.90
C HIS A 4 -0.65 16.98 -3.48
N ASN A 5 0.32 16.98 -4.40
CA ASN A 5 1.68 17.44 -4.11
C ASN A 5 2.36 16.69 -2.95
N GLU A 6 1.94 15.45 -2.69
CA GLU A 6 2.58 14.54 -1.73
C GLU A 6 3.10 13.29 -2.44
N ASP A 7 4.23 12.76 -1.95
CA ASP A 7 4.60 11.38 -2.25
C ASP A 7 3.65 10.46 -1.48
N ILE A 8 3.18 9.38 -2.12
CA ILE A 8 2.16 8.50 -1.54
C ILE A 8 2.70 7.09 -1.40
N PHE A 9 2.47 6.47 -0.25
CA PHE A 9 2.81 5.08 0.01
C PHE A 9 1.58 4.17 0.01
N PHE A 10 1.69 3.00 -0.61
CA PHE A 10 0.69 1.94 -0.61
C PHE A 10 1.27 0.64 -0.04
N LEU A 11 0.61 0.07 0.97
CA LEU A 11 0.92 -1.26 1.48
C LEU A 11 0.06 -2.31 0.79
N SER A 12 0.63 -3.06 -0.17
CA SER A 12 -0.09 -4.08 -0.94
C SER A 12 -0.26 -5.38 -0.15
N ASN A 13 0.83 -5.84 0.47
CA ASN A 13 0.86 -6.97 1.40
C ASN A 13 0.27 -6.60 2.77
N GLY A 14 -1.01 -6.24 2.80
CA GLY A 14 -1.70 -5.61 3.94
C GLY A 14 -1.64 -6.37 5.27
N HIS A 15 -1.25 -7.65 5.28
CA HIS A 15 -1.09 -8.44 6.51
C HIS A 15 0.03 -7.90 7.42
N ILE A 16 1.00 -7.16 6.87
CA ILE A 16 2.05 -6.48 7.66
C ILE A 16 1.60 -5.12 8.20
N SER A 17 0.29 -4.89 8.33
CA SER A 17 -0.28 -3.66 8.90
C SER A 17 0.35 -3.16 10.21
N PRO A 18 0.84 -4.02 11.15
CA PRO A 18 1.49 -3.53 12.37
C PRO A 18 2.73 -2.64 12.12
N VAL A 19 3.58 -2.96 11.14
CA VAL A 19 4.75 -2.13 10.83
C VAL A 19 4.32 -0.80 10.20
N PHE A 20 3.32 -0.84 9.31
CA PHE A 20 2.82 0.36 8.66
C PHE A 20 2.18 1.33 9.65
N TYR A 21 1.31 0.84 10.53
CA TYR A 21 0.73 1.66 11.60
C TYR A 21 1.80 2.21 12.55
N SER A 22 2.82 1.40 12.87
CA SER A 22 3.92 1.84 13.72
C SER A 22 4.72 3.00 13.10
N VAL A 23 4.89 3.00 11.77
CA VAL A 23 5.52 4.10 11.01
C VAL A 23 4.61 5.31 10.97
N LEU A 24 3.32 5.15 10.63
CA LEU A 24 2.37 6.26 10.58
C LEU A 24 2.26 7.00 11.92
N ALA A 25 2.12 6.27 13.02
CA ALA A 25 2.06 6.85 14.37
C ALA A 25 3.32 7.67 14.71
N ARG A 26 4.50 7.15 14.38
CA ARG A 26 5.80 7.82 14.62
C ARG A 26 6.07 8.97 13.66
N SER A 27 5.37 8.99 12.53
CA SER A 27 5.34 10.10 11.58
C SER A 27 4.24 11.11 11.87
N ASN A 28 3.62 11.05 13.07
CA ASN A 28 2.58 11.98 13.55
C ASN A 28 1.25 11.95 12.77
N TYR A 29 0.92 10.84 12.08
CA TYR A 29 -0.39 10.70 11.43
C TYR A 29 -1.53 10.48 12.43
N PHE A 30 -1.22 9.90 13.59
CA PHE A 30 -2.13 9.69 14.72
C PHE A 30 -1.33 9.44 16.00
N ASP A 31 -2.00 9.44 17.16
CA ASP A 31 -1.35 9.28 18.46
C ASP A 31 -0.75 7.87 18.63
N ILE A 32 0.50 7.79 19.10
CA ILE A 32 1.20 6.52 19.36
C ILE A 32 0.41 5.61 20.31
N SER A 33 -0.35 6.17 21.25
CA SER A 33 -1.19 5.42 22.19
C SER A 33 -2.29 4.61 21.50
N GLU A 34 -2.76 5.02 20.31
CA GLU A 34 -3.75 4.30 19.53
C GLU A 34 -3.22 2.94 19.06
N LEU A 35 -1.89 2.74 18.97
CA LEU A 35 -1.31 1.42 18.63
C LEU A 35 -1.77 0.29 19.56
N ASN A 36 -2.15 0.62 20.81
CA ASN A 36 -2.68 -0.35 21.77
C ASN A 36 -4.09 -0.86 21.42
N THR A 37 -4.78 -0.24 20.46
CA THR A 37 -6.12 -0.63 20.02
C THR A 37 -6.09 -1.53 18.79
N PHE A 38 -4.93 -1.95 18.30
CA PHE A 38 -4.81 -2.80 17.12
C PHE A 38 -5.72 -4.03 17.17
N ARG A 39 -6.53 -4.21 16.13
CA ARG A 39 -7.54 -5.29 15.98
C ARG A 39 -8.65 -5.33 17.04
N LEU A 40 -8.76 -4.35 17.93
CA LEU A 40 -9.90 -4.25 18.84
C LEU A 40 -11.16 -3.80 18.09
N ILE A 41 -12.31 -4.19 18.60
CA ILE A 41 -13.61 -3.68 18.10
C ILE A 41 -13.63 -2.15 18.20
N ASN A 42 -14.18 -1.49 17.17
CA ASN A 42 -14.24 -0.03 17.03
C ASN A 42 -12.88 0.69 16.96
N SER A 43 -11.79 -0.05 16.76
CA SER A 43 -10.48 0.54 16.50
C SER A 43 -10.35 0.98 15.04
N ARG A 44 -9.65 2.09 14.78
CA ARG A 44 -9.28 2.43 13.41
C ARG A 44 -8.14 1.56 12.86
N LEU A 45 -7.36 0.94 13.77
CA LEU A 45 -6.23 0.07 13.45
C LEU A 45 -6.68 -1.36 13.15
N GLN A 46 -7.27 -1.53 11.98
CA GLN A 46 -7.82 -2.80 11.49
C GLN A 46 -6.74 -3.84 11.16
N GLY A 47 -7.10 -5.13 11.19
CA GLY A 47 -6.14 -6.22 10.97
C GLY A 47 -5.45 -6.22 9.61
N HIS A 48 -6.12 -5.66 8.60
CA HIS A 48 -5.57 -5.17 7.34
C HIS A 48 -5.95 -3.69 7.20
N PRO A 49 -5.17 -2.85 6.48
CA PRO A 49 -5.50 -1.45 6.28
C PRO A 49 -6.89 -1.29 5.66
N ALA A 50 -7.68 -0.38 6.21
CA ALA A 50 -9.03 -0.07 5.74
C ALA A 50 -9.25 1.44 5.77
N THR A 51 -10.04 1.94 4.82
CA THR A 51 -10.32 3.38 4.69
C THR A 51 -11.58 3.82 5.45
N HIS A 52 -12.47 2.88 5.80
CA HIS A 52 -13.75 3.17 6.43
C HIS A 52 -13.61 3.97 7.74
N GLU A 53 -12.58 3.65 8.51
CA GLU A 53 -12.31 4.24 9.82
C GLU A 53 -11.60 5.61 9.74
N GLY A 54 -11.27 6.09 8.53
CA GLY A 54 -10.66 7.41 8.34
C GLY A 54 -9.28 7.56 8.98
N LEU A 55 -8.48 6.49 9.06
CA LEU A 55 -7.12 6.55 9.59
C LEU A 55 -6.22 7.37 8.65
N PRO A 56 -5.60 8.47 9.10
CA PRO A 56 -4.72 9.27 8.24
C PRO A 56 -3.54 8.45 7.71
N GLY A 57 -3.18 8.67 6.45
CA GLY A 57 -2.09 7.94 5.79
C GLY A 57 -2.52 6.62 5.12
N VAL A 58 -3.67 6.05 5.50
CA VAL A 58 -4.26 4.88 4.82
C VAL A 58 -5.24 5.36 3.75
N ARG A 59 -4.80 5.31 2.49
CA ARG A 59 -5.59 5.83 1.35
C ARG A 59 -6.37 4.77 0.57
N VAL A 60 -6.06 3.49 0.79
CA VAL A 60 -6.76 2.34 0.19
C VAL A 60 -6.91 1.24 1.23
N ALA A 61 -7.97 0.44 1.11
CA ALA A 61 -8.03 -0.84 1.79
C ALA A 61 -7.07 -1.84 1.11
N SER A 62 -6.34 -2.62 1.89
CA SER A 62 -5.51 -3.71 1.37
C SER A 62 -5.71 -5.00 2.17
N GLY A 63 -5.01 -6.07 1.80
CA GLY A 63 -5.14 -7.40 2.42
C GLY A 63 -5.54 -8.48 1.43
N SER A 64 -6.31 -8.15 0.40
CA SER A 64 -6.37 -8.98 -0.81
C SER A 64 -5.08 -8.77 -1.59
N LEU A 65 -4.22 -9.78 -1.60
CA LEU A 65 -2.94 -9.75 -2.30
C LEU A 65 -3.16 -9.45 -3.80
N GLY A 66 -2.17 -8.81 -4.42
CA GLY A 66 -2.16 -8.47 -5.85
C GLY A 66 -2.91 -7.20 -6.24
N GLN A 67 -3.78 -6.67 -5.37
CA GLN A 67 -4.58 -5.49 -5.71
C GLN A 67 -3.84 -4.17 -5.54
N GLY A 68 -2.92 -4.07 -4.58
CA GLY A 68 -2.29 -2.81 -4.22
C GLY A 68 -1.45 -2.21 -5.35
N LEU A 69 -0.82 -3.04 -6.20
CA LEU A 69 -0.04 -2.54 -7.34
C LEU A 69 -0.93 -1.87 -8.39
N SER A 70 -2.07 -2.48 -8.72
CA SER A 70 -3.04 -1.89 -9.66
C SER A 70 -3.53 -0.53 -9.18
N VAL A 71 -3.84 -0.40 -7.88
CA VAL A 71 -4.27 0.87 -7.29
C VAL A 71 -3.15 1.90 -7.31
N ALA A 72 -1.92 1.51 -6.93
CA ALA A 72 -0.76 2.39 -6.95
C ALA A 72 -0.47 2.93 -8.37
N ILE A 73 -0.61 2.09 -9.39
CA ILE A 73 -0.46 2.51 -10.80
C ILE A 73 -1.58 3.47 -11.22
N GLY A 74 -2.83 3.24 -10.80
CA GLY A 74 -3.94 4.17 -11.02
C GLY A 74 -3.68 5.54 -10.39
N ALA A 75 -3.16 5.57 -9.16
CA ALA A 75 -2.73 6.81 -8.49
C ALA A 75 -1.57 7.49 -9.23
N SER A 76 -0.59 6.71 -9.71
CA SER A 76 0.54 7.21 -10.49
C SER A 76 0.08 7.88 -11.78
N HIS A 77 -0.86 7.23 -12.50
CA HIS A 77 -1.47 7.77 -13.70
C HIS A 77 -2.23 9.08 -13.42
N SER A 78 -2.98 9.13 -12.31
CA SER A 78 -3.72 10.33 -11.89
C SER A 78 -2.78 11.50 -11.59
N LYS A 79 -1.63 11.26 -10.96
CA LYS A 79 -0.62 12.31 -10.74
C LYS A 79 -0.09 12.88 -12.06
N LYS A 80 0.22 12.02 -13.05
CA LYS A 80 0.65 12.46 -14.39
C LYS A 80 -0.42 13.31 -15.10
N LEU A 81 -1.69 12.91 -15.00
CA LEU A 81 -2.80 13.68 -15.59
C LEU A 81 -3.01 15.04 -14.92
N ASN A 82 -2.55 15.20 -13.69
CA ASN A 82 -2.68 16.43 -12.90
C ASN A 82 -1.39 17.27 -12.87
N ASP A 83 -0.40 16.95 -13.71
CA ASP A 83 0.93 17.58 -13.70
C ASP A 83 1.61 17.57 -12.30
N ASP A 84 1.31 16.55 -11.48
CA ASP A 84 1.92 16.35 -10.16
C ASP A 84 3.17 15.48 -10.29
N SER A 85 4.33 16.07 -10.02
CA SER A 85 5.65 15.41 -10.16
C SER A 85 6.01 14.49 -8.99
N LYS A 86 5.09 14.24 -8.04
CA LYS A 86 5.35 13.39 -6.88
C LYS A 86 5.31 11.90 -7.20
N LEU A 87 6.01 11.14 -6.38
CA LEU A 87 6.20 9.71 -6.56
C LEU A 87 5.14 8.90 -5.81
N ILE A 88 4.84 7.74 -6.37
CA ILE A 88 4.09 6.69 -5.70
C ILE A 88 5.07 5.61 -5.27
N TYR A 89 4.97 5.16 -4.02
CA TYR A 89 5.71 4.04 -3.47
C TYR A 89 4.74 2.92 -3.15
N SER A 90 5.14 1.68 -3.42
CA SER A 90 4.37 0.52 -3.00
C SER A 90 5.26 -0.58 -2.44
N LEU A 91 4.74 -1.32 -1.46
CA LEU A 91 5.42 -2.47 -0.86
C LEU A 91 4.58 -3.74 -1.06
N HIS A 92 5.25 -4.79 -1.53
CA HIS A 92 4.67 -6.08 -1.88
C HIS A 92 5.45 -7.23 -1.25
N GLY A 93 4.83 -8.40 -1.14
CA GLY A 93 5.56 -9.65 -0.84
C GLY A 93 6.00 -10.38 -2.10
N ASP A 94 7.01 -11.24 -2.00
CA ASP A 94 7.38 -12.19 -3.06
C ASP A 94 6.28 -13.25 -3.31
N GLY A 95 5.67 -13.82 -2.26
CA GLY A 95 4.50 -14.69 -2.39
C GLY A 95 3.28 -13.98 -3.01
N GLU A 96 3.13 -12.67 -2.78
CA GLU A 96 2.09 -11.87 -3.42
C GLU A 96 2.26 -11.78 -4.94
N LEU A 97 3.49 -11.84 -5.46
CA LEU A 97 3.75 -11.80 -6.91
C LEU A 97 3.23 -13.02 -7.66
N GLN A 98 2.72 -14.04 -6.97
CA GLN A 98 2.02 -15.17 -7.57
C GLN A 98 0.62 -14.78 -8.07
N GLU A 99 0.05 -13.66 -7.59
CA GLU A 99 -1.21 -13.13 -8.10
C GLU A 99 -1.06 -12.55 -9.51
N GLY A 100 -1.87 -13.07 -10.45
CA GLY A 100 -1.85 -12.64 -11.86
C GLY A 100 -2.09 -11.14 -12.05
N GLN A 101 -2.87 -10.54 -11.16
CA GLN A 101 -3.20 -9.12 -11.19
C GLN A 101 -1.96 -8.20 -11.11
N ASN A 102 -0.91 -8.62 -10.39
CA ASN A 102 0.34 -7.85 -10.35
C ASN A 102 0.98 -7.76 -11.75
N TRP A 103 0.96 -8.87 -12.51
CA TRP A 103 1.54 -8.93 -13.84
C TRP A 103 0.75 -8.12 -14.86
N GLU A 104 -0.58 -8.12 -14.77
CA GLU A 104 -1.43 -7.23 -15.55
C GLU A 104 -1.06 -5.76 -15.30
N ALA A 105 -0.89 -5.39 -14.03
CA ALA A 105 -0.54 -4.04 -13.63
C ALA A 105 0.87 -3.64 -14.12
N ILE A 106 1.87 -4.52 -13.99
CA ILE A 106 3.24 -4.30 -14.48
C ILE A 106 3.26 -4.10 -16.00
N MET A 107 2.55 -4.95 -16.75
CA MET A 107 2.43 -4.81 -18.20
C MET A 107 1.77 -3.49 -18.59
N TYR A 108 0.71 -3.09 -17.88
CA TYR A 108 0.03 -1.81 -18.10
C TYR A 108 0.96 -0.61 -17.83
N ALA A 109 1.70 -0.63 -16.72
CA ALA A 109 2.61 0.44 -16.33
C ALA A 109 3.67 0.70 -17.43
N SER A 110 4.27 -0.37 -17.95
CA SER A 110 5.19 -0.29 -19.08
C SER A 110 4.51 0.27 -20.34
N ALA A 111 3.36 -0.29 -20.73
CA ALA A 111 2.63 0.14 -21.93
C ALA A 111 2.14 1.60 -21.89
N LYS A 112 1.98 2.17 -20.69
CA LYS A 112 1.52 3.55 -20.48
C LYS A 112 2.62 4.49 -19.99
N ASN A 113 3.89 4.08 -20.03
CA ASN A 113 5.03 4.87 -19.57
C ASN A 113 4.79 5.46 -18.17
N ILE A 114 4.36 4.63 -17.23
CA ILE A 114 4.21 5.03 -15.83
C ILE A 114 5.58 4.94 -15.17
N ASP A 115 6.21 6.10 -15.01
CA ASP A 115 7.60 6.30 -14.59
C ASP A 115 7.71 6.96 -13.20
N ASN A 116 6.58 7.33 -12.60
CA ASN A 116 6.49 7.98 -11.28
C ASN A 116 6.07 7.01 -10.16
N ILE A 117 6.39 5.73 -10.30
CA ILE A 117 6.15 4.68 -9.30
C ILE A 117 7.43 3.92 -8.95
N ILE A 118 7.63 3.64 -7.67
CA ILE A 118 8.69 2.78 -7.14
C ILE A 118 8.01 1.64 -6.36
N ALA A 119 7.92 0.47 -7.00
CA ALA A 119 7.44 -0.75 -6.38
C ALA A 119 8.60 -1.50 -5.71
N THR A 120 8.43 -1.84 -4.44
CA THR A 120 9.40 -2.59 -3.63
C THR A 120 8.84 -3.95 -3.27
N ILE A 121 9.68 -4.97 -3.38
CA ILE A 121 9.33 -6.35 -3.06
C ILE A 121 10.12 -6.75 -1.82
N ASP A 122 9.43 -7.17 -0.77
CA ASP A 122 10.03 -7.89 0.34
C ASP A 122 10.28 -9.34 -0.08
N VAL A 123 11.50 -9.61 -0.52
CA VAL A 123 11.96 -10.94 -0.96
C VAL A 123 12.58 -11.65 0.24
N ASN A 124 11.73 -12.35 0.98
CA ASN A 124 12.12 -13.07 2.20
C ASN A 124 12.13 -14.60 2.01
N GLY A 125 11.64 -15.09 0.87
CA GLY A 125 11.66 -16.49 0.48
C GLY A 125 10.62 -17.35 1.22
N GLN A 126 9.59 -16.73 1.82
CA GLN A 126 8.59 -17.41 2.64
C GLN A 126 7.16 -16.96 2.31
N GLN A 127 6.25 -17.91 2.40
CA GLN A 127 4.80 -17.75 2.34
C GLN A 127 4.15 -18.65 3.40
N ILE A 128 2.81 -18.62 3.50
CA ILE A 128 2.08 -19.33 4.56
C ILE A 128 2.40 -20.83 4.58
N ASP A 129 2.46 -21.47 3.42
CA ASP A 129 2.69 -22.92 3.29
C ASP A 129 4.16 -23.33 3.16
N GLY A 130 5.11 -22.40 3.33
CA GLY A 130 6.55 -22.69 3.29
C GLY A 130 7.34 -21.73 2.39
N SER A 131 8.42 -22.22 1.78
CA SER A 131 9.24 -21.42 0.89
C SER A 131 8.51 -21.08 -0.42
N THR A 132 8.72 -19.86 -0.92
CA THR A 132 8.26 -19.41 -2.25
C THR A 132 9.03 -20.05 -3.40
#